data_AF-A0A955DDC1-F1
#
_entry.id   AF-A0A955DDC1-F1
#
_cell.length_a   1.000
_cell.length_b   1.000
_cell.length_c   1.000
_cell.angle_alpha   90.00
_cell.angle_beta   90.00
_cell.angle_gamma   90.00
#
_symmetry.space_group_name_H-M   'P 1'
#
loop_
_entity.id
_entity.type
_entity.pdbx_description
1 polymer ?
#
loop_
_entity_poly.entity_id
_entity_poly.type
_entity_poly.pdbx_seq_one_letter_code
_entity_poly.pdbx_strand_id
1 'polypeptide(L)'
;MKPLVVVDNPKRWALDLPGTELVSSFDYLSDTQFAQGPGRKVFNLCRSFRYQAAGYYVSLLAEARGHRPLPSVSAIQDFRMASIMRLVAQDFDDVIQTSLRRIKSESFELSVYFGHNPAAAHDRLALAVFNAFPAPLLRAKFEHDGVWRMTGIRVIGLGDVPDSHREFLVEQATRYLKRTPRRGRTATPARFDLAILVNPEDTMPPSDDKAIRRFVGAGERMGIRCELIEKDAYGRLAEFDGLFIRETTAVNHHTYRFARRASADGLVVLDDPRSIVRCTNKVFLAETLERHRLPTPRTLILTRENAVDGVEALGYPCVLKSPDSS
;
A
#
# COMPACT_ATOMS: atom_id res chain seq x y z
N MET A 1 18.18 -4.74 9.11
CA MET A 1 18.61 -5.84 8.22
C MET A 1 18.57 -5.36 6.78
N LYS A 2 19.49 -5.81 5.93
CA LYS A 2 19.45 -5.46 4.49
C LYS A 2 18.25 -6.15 3.83
N PRO A 3 17.49 -5.44 2.96
CA PRO A 3 16.48 -6.09 2.14
C PRO A 3 17.10 -7.17 1.25
N LEU A 4 16.34 -8.24 1.01
CA LEU A 4 16.73 -9.31 0.10
C LEU A 4 16.25 -9.00 -1.31
N VAL A 5 17.12 -9.18 -2.30
CA VAL A 5 16.74 -9.24 -3.71
C VAL A 5 16.88 -10.69 -4.15
N VAL A 6 15.75 -11.35 -4.40
CA VAL A 6 15.72 -12.77 -4.74
C VAL A 6 15.53 -12.93 -6.25
N VAL A 7 16.46 -13.63 -6.89
CA VAL A 7 16.50 -13.83 -8.35
C VAL A 7 16.74 -15.30 -8.67
N ASP A 8 16.39 -15.78 -9.86
CA ASP A 8 16.64 -17.19 -10.21
C ASP A 8 18.13 -17.55 -10.24
N ASN A 9 18.96 -16.64 -10.74
CA ASN A 9 20.41 -16.85 -10.86
C ASN A 9 21.18 -15.53 -10.66
N PRO A 10 21.81 -15.34 -9.50
CA PRO A 10 22.59 -14.15 -9.20
C PRO A 10 23.71 -13.87 -10.22
N LYS A 11 24.30 -14.89 -10.85
CA LYS A 11 25.37 -14.72 -11.84
C LYS A 11 24.91 -14.04 -13.13
N ARG A 12 23.60 -14.08 -13.42
CA ARG A 12 22.98 -13.41 -14.58
C ARG A 12 22.37 -12.05 -14.22
N TRP A 13 22.44 -11.67 -12.95
CA TRP A 13 21.98 -10.39 -12.47
C TRP A 13 23.04 -9.33 -12.75
N ALA A 14 22.72 -8.39 -13.62
CA ALA A 14 23.66 -7.38 -14.11
C ALA A 14 23.52 -6.01 -13.42
N LEU A 15 22.64 -5.91 -12.41
CA LEU A 15 22.34 -4.64 -11.76
C LEU A 15 22.97 -4.58 -10.36
N ASP A 16 23.70 -3.53 -10.06
CA ASP A 16 24.09 -3.26 -8.67
C ASP A 16 22.97 -2.50 -7.96
N LEU A 17 22.52 -3.04 -6.82
CA LEU A 17 21.48 -2.45 -5.98
C LEU A 17 22.05 -2.20 -4.58
N PRO A 18 22.66 -1.03 -4.34
CA PRO A 18 23.36 -0.74 -3.10
C PRO A 18 22.47 -0.90 -1.86
N GLY A 19 23.02 -1.50 -0.81
CA GLY A 19 22.30 -1.68 0.47
C GLY A 19 21.37 -2.89 0.52
N THR A 20 21.33 -3.70 -0.54
CA THR A 20 20.59 -4.97 -0.58
C THR A 20 21.54 -6.18 -0.47
N GLU A 21 20.95 -7.35 -0.26
CA GLU A 21 21.63 -8.64 -0.33
C GLU A 21 20.99 -9.46 -1.46
N LEU A 22 21.78 -9.78 -2.48
CA LEU A 22 21.35 -10.55 -3.64
C LEU A 22 21.43 -12.05 -3.33
N VAL A 23 20.32 -12.75 -3.48
CA VAL A 23 20.18 -14.17 -3.12
C VAL A 23 19.53 -14.94 -4.26
N SER A 24 19.96 -16.18 -4.50
CA SER A 24 19.28 -17.04 -5.47
C SER A 24 17.95 -17.54 -4.91
N SER A 25 16.96 -17.79 -5.77
CA SER A 25 15.70 -18.38 -5.33
C SER A 25 15.90 -19.76 -4.70
N PHE A 26 16.87 -20.53 -5.17
CA PHE A 26 17.24 -21.81 -4.57
C PHE A 26 17.76 -21.65 -3.13
N ASP A 27 18.74 -20.77 -2.90
CA ASP A 27 19.33 -20.55 -1.58
C ASP A 27 18.27 -20.00 -0.61
N TYR A 28 17.44 -19.04 -1.07
CA TYR A 28 16.38 -18.49 -0.25
C TYR A 28 15.37 -19.56 0.21
N LEU A 29 15.03 -20.51 -0.66
CA LEU A 29 14.06 -21.57 -0.35
C LEU A 29 14.66 -22.68 0.51
N SER A 30 15.95 -23.01 0.33
CA SER A 30 16.59 -24.19 0.94
C SER A 30 17.38 -23.89 2.20
N ASP A 31 17.97 -22.70 2.33
CA ASP A 31 18.87 -22.38 3.42
C ASP A 31 18.11 -21.84 4.65
N THR A 32 18.33 -22.48 5.78
CA THR A 32 17.74 -22.14 7.08
C THR A 32 18.15 -20.75 7.58
N GLN A 33 19.26 -20.18 7.11
CA GLN A 33 19.67 -18.82 7.49
C GLN A 33 18.60 -17.78 7.10
N PHE A 34 17.86 -18.02 6.02
CA PHE A 34 16.79 -17.15 5.55
C PHE A 34 15.43 -17.45 6.18
N ALA A 35 15.35 -18.40 7.11
CA ALA A 35 14.13 -18.66 7.89
C ALA A 35 14.04 -17.78 9.16
N GLN A 36 15.12 -17.06 9.49
CA GLN A 36 15.23 -16.27 10.72
C GLN A 36 15.04 -14.77 10.43
N GLY A 37 14.45 -14.05 11.39
CA GLY A 37 14.35 -12.59 11.37
C GLY A 37 13.04 -12.05 10.77
N PRO A 38 11.96 -11.92 11.57
CA PRO A 38 10.69 -11.38 11.08
C PRO A 38 10.86 -9.93 10.61
N GLY A 39 10.02 -9.52 9.65
CA GLY A 39 9.97 -8.16 9.10
C GLY A 39 11.01 -7.87 8.02
N ARG A 40 11.79 -8.86 7.56
CA ARG A 40 12.75 -8.66 6.47
C ARG A 40 12.01 -8.45 5.14
N LYS A 41 12.37 -7.41 4.38
CA LYS A 41 11.79 -7.14 3.05
C LYS A 41 12.42 -8.06 2.00
N VAL A 42 11.59 -8.60 1.11
CA VAL A 42 11.98 -9.54 0.06
C VAL A 42 11.49 -9.03 -1.29
N PHE A 43 12.40 -8.48 -2.09
CA PHE A 43 12.14 -8.08 -3.47
C PHE A 43 12.29 -9.30 -4.36
N ASN A 44 11.16 -9.88 -4.73
CA ASN A 44 11.12 -11.08 -5.54
C ASN A 44 11.14 -10.69 -7.02
N LEU A 45 12.31 -10.88 -7.65
CA LEU A 45 12.60 -10.55 -9.05
C LEU A 45 12.82 -11.82 -9.87
N CYS A 46 12.23 -12.94 -9.45
CA CYS A 46 12.24 -14.18 -10.22
C CYS A 46 11.51 -14.00 -11.56
N ARG A 47 11.92 -14.77 -12.57
CA ARG A 47 11.36 -14.65 -13.93
C ARG A 47 9.93 -15.17 -14.06
N SER A 48 9.49 -16.05 -13.17
CA SER A 48 8.18 -16.69 -13.24
C SER A 48 7.51 -16.80 -11.88
N PHE A 49 6.23 -16.40 -11.87
CA PHE A 49 5.33 -16.45 -10.73
C PHE A 49 4.16 -17.42 -10.96
N ARG A 50 4.29 -18.33 -11.93
CA ARG A 50 3.31 -19.40 -12.13
C ARG A 50 3.18 -20.24 -10.86
N TYR A 51 2.02 -20.84 -10.65
CA TYR A 51 1.82 -21.77 -9.53
C TYR A 51 2.93 -22.84 -9.55
N GLN A 52 3.50 -23.10 -8.38
CA GLN A 52 4.65 -23.99 -8.16
C GLN A 52 6.00 -23.55 -8.78
N ALA A 53 6.07 -22.37 -9.41
CA ALA A 53 7.37 -21.80 -9.81
C ALA A 53 8.15 -21.26 -8.61
N ALA A 54 9.47 -21.10 -8.77
CA ALA A 54 10.33 -20.57 -7.72
C ALA A 54 9.86 -19.20 -7.20
N GLY A 55 9.47 -18.27 -8.08
CA GLY A 55 8.95 -16.96 -7.68
C GLY A 55 7.69 -17.05 -6.82
N TYR A 56 6.78 -17.99 -7.11
CA TYR A 56 5.59 -18.21 -6.27
C TYR A 56 5.98 -18.68 -4.86
N TYR A 57 6.86 -19.68 -4.76
CA TYR A 57 7.30 -20.21 -3.47
C TYR A 57 8.14 -19.22 -2.66
N VAL A 58 8.92 -18.36 -3.31
CA VAL A 58 9.70 -17.32 -2.63
C VAL A 58 8.77 -16.38 -1.86
N SER A 59 7.71 -15.87 -2.51
CA SER A 59 6.74 -15.00 -1.83
C SER A 59 5.94 -15.76 -0.76
N LEU A 60 5.59 -17.02 -1.00
CA LEU A 60 4.84 -17.84 -0.04
C LEU A 60 5.64 -18.14 1.22
N LEU A 61 6.89 -18.59 1.08
CA LEU A 61 7.75 -18.84 2.23
C LEU A 61 8.17 -17.55 2.92
N ALA A 62 8.31 -16.43 2.18
CA ALA A 62 8.54 -15.13 2.80
C ALA A 62 7.43 -14.77 3.79
N GLU A 63 6.16 -14.84 3.37
CA GLU A 63 5.04 -14.58 4.27
C GLU A 63 5.02 -15.55 5.46
N ALA A 64 5.24 -16.85 5.23
CA ALA A 64 5.29 -17.85 6.31
C ALA A 64 6.42 -17.60 7.33
N ARG A 65 7.53 -17.00 6.90
CA ARG A 65 8.67 -16.61 7.74
C ARG A 65 8.47 -15.24 8.42
N GLY A 66 7.33 -14.59 8.19
CA GLY A 66 7.07 -13.22 8.66
C GLY A 66 7.90 -12.16 7.92
N HIS A 67 8.47 -12.50 6.77
CA HIS A 67 9.08 -11.52 5.86
C HIS A 67 7.99 -10.78 5.07
N ARG A 68 8.37 -9.66 4.45
CA ARG A 68 7.47 -8.82 3.63
C ARG A 68 7.87 -8.91 2.15
N PRO A 69 7.29 -9.82 1.36
CA PRO A 69 7.61 -9.95 -0.05
C PRO A 69 6.91 -8.92 -0.93
N LEU A 70 7.59 -8.50 -1.99
CA LEU A 70 7.04 -7.72 -3.09
C LEU A 70 7.38 -8.43 -4.42
N PRO A 71 6.39 -8.96 -5.16
CA PRO A 71 4.96 -9.02 -4.83
C PRO A 71 4.63 -10.03 -3.70
N SER A 72 3.53 -9.80 -2.99
CA SER A 72 2.94 -10.76 -2.06
C SER A 72 2.27 -11.92 -2.81
N VAL A 73 1.99 -13.04 -2.12
CA VAL A 73 1.30 -14.19 -2.73
C VAL A 73 -0.09 -13.82 -3.21
N SER A 74 -0.82 -13.03 -2.41
CA SER A 74 -2.13 -12.52 -2.82
C SER A 74 -2.02 -11.66 -4.07
N ALA A 75 -1.05 -10.76 -4.15
CA ALA A 75 -0.83 -9.94 -5.35
C ALA A 75 -0.53 -10.83 -6.59
N ILE A 76 0.28 -11.89 -6.42
CA ILE A 76 0.55 -12.87 -7.49
C ILE A 76 -0.73 -13.56 -7.98
N GLN A 77 -1.64 -13.89 -7.06
CA GLN A 77 -2.92 -14.51 -7.40
C GLN A 77 -3.85 -13.52 -8.11
N ASP A 78 -3.90 -12.28 -7.65
CA ASP A 78 -4.72 -11.21 -8.25
C ASP A 78 -4.34 -10.96 -9.71
N PHE A 79 -3.05 -10.99 -10.06
CA PHE A 79 -2.60 -10.84 -11.46
C PHE A 79 -3.15 -11.90 -12.42
N ARG A 80 -3.56 -13.06 -11.91
CA ARG A 80 -4.06 -14.18 -12.73
C ARG A 80 -5.56 -14.12 -12.97
N MET A 81 -6.29 -13.32 -12.18
CA MET A 81 -7.74 -13.26 -12.23
C MET A 81 -8.21 -12.05 -13.03
N ALA A 82 -8.60 -12.28 -14.29
CA ALA A 82 -9.03 -11.21 -15.20
C ALA A 82 -10.25 -10.41 -14.70
N SER A 83 -11.08 -11.01 -13.82
CA SER A 83 -12.19 -10.32 -13.16
C SER A 83 -11.70 -9.33 -12.10
N ILE A 84 -10.78 -9.75 -11.23
CA ILE A 84 -10.15 -8.89 -10.21
C ILE A 84 -9.42 -7.75 -10.88
N MET A 85 -8.63 -8.05 -11.92
CA MET A 85 -7.91 -7.04 -12.68
C MET A 85 -8.84 -5.95 -13.22
N ARG A 86 -9.97 -6.34 -13.84
CA ARG A 86 -10.97 -5.40 -14.37
C ARG A 86 -11.65 -4.58 -13.28
N LEU A 87 -11.97 -5.21 -12.15
CA LEU A 87 -12.57 -4.52 -11.01
C LEU A 87 -11.60 -3.47 -10.42
N VAL A 88 -10.34 -3.83 -10.20
CA VAL A 88 -9.34 -2.90 -9.65
C VAL A 88 -9.02 -1.78 -10.65
N ALA A 89 -9.03 -2.07 -11.96
CA ALA A 89 -8.82 -1.05 -12.99
C ALA A 89 -9.87 0.08 -12.96
N GLN A 90 -11.10 -0.22 -12.51
CA GLN A 90 -12.16 0.79 -12.41
C GLN A 90 -11.82 1.90 -11.41
N ASP A 91 -11.04 1.57 -10.36
CA ASP A 91 -10.65 2.56 -9.33
C ASP A 91 -9.76 3.68 -9.87
N PHE A 92 -9.18 3.51 -11.07
CA PHE A 92 -8.31 4.50 -11.70
C PHE A 92 -8.60 4.70 -13.19
N ASP A 93 -9.84 4.46 -13.62
CA ASP A 93 -10.25 4.60 -15.03
C ASP A 93 -10.01 6.02 -15.57
N ASP A 94 -10.34 7.06 -14.79
CA ASP A 94 -10.07 8.46 -15.17
C ASP A 94 -8.59 8.72 -15.48
N VAL A 95 -7.70 8.05 -14.75
CA VAL A 95 -6.25 8.14 -14.97
C VAL A 95 -5.87 7.43 -16.26
N ILE A 96 -6.46 6.28 -16.56
CA ILE A 96 -6.29 5.56 -17.83
C ILE A 96 -6.70 6.47 -18.99
N GLN A 97 -7.94 6.99 -18.98
CA GLN A 97 -8.47 7.81 -20.06
C GLN A 97 -7.61 9.08 -20.25
N THR A 98 -7.32 9.79 -19.17
CA THR A 98 -6.56 11.05 -19.24
C THR A 98 -5.14 10.84 -19.75
N SER A 99 -4.48 9.77 -19.32
CA SER A 99 -3.06 9.50 -19.65
C SER A 99 -2.89 8.96 -21.07
N LEU A 100 -3.86 8.19 -21.57
CA LEU A 100 -3.80 7.57 -22.90
C LEU A 100 -4.52 8.38 -23.99
N ARG A 101 -5.21 9.48 -23.66
CA ARG A 101 -5.96 10.31 -24.63
C ARG A 101 -5.21 10.76 -25.89
N ARG A 102 -3.87 10.86 -25.83
CA ARG A 102 -3.03 11.31 -26.95
C ARG A 102 -2.47 10.15 -27.79
N ILE A 103 -2.66 8.91 -27.34
CA ILE A 103 -2.22 7.72 -28.05
C ILE A 103 -3.18 7.45 -29.20
N LYS A 104 -2.64 7.30 -30.41
CA LYS A 104 -3.41 7.09 -31.64
C LYS A 104 -3.57 5.61 -32.02
N SER A 105 -2.77 4.73 -31.43
CA SER A 105 -2.86 3.29 -31.68
C SER A 105 -4.05 2.67 -30.95
N GLU A 106 -4.55 1.54 -31.45
CA GLU A 106 -5.61 0.77 -30.80
C GLU A 106 -5.11 -0.05 -29.60
N SER A 107 -3.79 -0.16 -29.44
CA SER A 107 -3.17 -0.83 -28.30
C SER A 107 -1.99 -0.03 -27.76
N PHE A 108 -1.75 -0.16 -26.46
CA PHE A 108 -0.65 0.47 -25.76
C PHE A 108 -0.12 -0.46 -24.66
N GLU A 109 1.20 -0.62 -24.58
CA GLU A 109 1.84 -1.42 -23.55
C GLU A 109 2.70 -0.54 -22.65
N LEU A 110 2.35 -0.46 -21.37
CA LEU A 110 3.03 0.30 -20.35
C LEU A 110 4.01 -0.60 -19.59
N SER A 111 5.29 -0.25 -19.59
CA SER A 111 6.27 -0.84 -18.66
C SER A 111 6.31 -0.03 -17.37
N VAL A 112 6.26 -0.70 -16.23
CA VAL A 112 6.29 -0.05 -14.91
C VAL A 112 7.44 -0.65 -14.10
N TYR A 113 8.31 0.20 -13.60
CA TYR A 113 9.49 -0.17 -12.81
C TYR A 113 9.42 0.57 -11.47
N PHE A 114 9.11 -0.17 -10.40
CA PHE A 114 8.95 0.37 -9.05
C PHE A 114 8.00 1.60 -8.98
N GLY A 115 6.90 1.54 -9.72
CA GLY A 115 5.91 2.63 -9.79
C GLY A 115 6.14 3.67 -10.87
N HIS A 116 7.26 3.61 -11.60
CA HIS A 116 7.64 4.65 -12.55
C HIS A 116 7.78 4.15 -13.99
N ASN A 117 7.70 5.09 -14.94
CA ASN A 117 7.91 4.83 -16.37
C ASN A 117 9.07 5.68 -16.93
N PRO A 118 9.94 5.14 -17.81
CA PRO A 118 11.01 5.92 -18.44
C PRO A 118 10.53 7.17 -19.19
N ALA A 119 9.32 7.14 -19.76
CA ALA A 119 8.66 8.30 -20.33
C ALA A 119 7.79 8.98 -19.28
N ALA A 120 8.24 10.15 -18.79
CA ALA A 120 7.60 10.91 -17.72
C ALA A 120 6.11 11.22 -17.97
N ALA A 121 5.68 11.31 -19.23
CA ALA A 121 4.27 11.51 -19.60
C ALA A 121 3.34 10.39 -19.11
N HIS A 122 3.86 9.18 -18.86
CA HIS A 122 3.10 8.02 -18.42
C HIS A 122 3.30 7.67 -16.93
N ASP A 123 4.08 8.47 -16.19
CA ASP A 123 4.45 8.16 -14.82
C ASP A 123 3.23 8.10 -13.88
N ARG A 124 2.27 9.01 -14.07
CA ARG A 124 1.00 9.01 -13.33
C ARG A 124 0.22 7.70 -13.51
N LEU A 125 0.17 7.16 -14.73
CA LEU A 125 -0.50 5.89 -15.00
C LEU A 125 0.32 4.72 -14.44
N ALA A 126 1.64 4.78 -14.53
CA ALA A 126 2.53 3.76 -13.99
C ALA A 126 2.38 3.63 -12.46
N LEU A 127 2.26 4.75 -11.75
CA LEU A 127 2.05 4.78 -10.31
C LEU A 127 0.67 4.23 -9.93
N ALA A 128 -0.38 4.60 -10.68
CA ALA A 128 -1.72 4.04 -10.48
C ALA A 128 -1.75 2.52 -10.66
N VAL A 129 -1.10 2.01 -11.72
CA VAL A 129 -0.97 0.56 -11.97
C VAL A 129 -0.19 -0.12 -10.85
N PHE A 130 0.93 0.45 -10.41
CA PHE A 130 1.74 -0.14 -9.34
C PHE A 130 1.01 -0.17 -7.99
N ASN A 131 0.24 0.87 -7.68
CA ASN A 131 -0.59 0.91 -6.48
C ASN A 131 -1.69 -0.16 -6.51
N ALA A 132 -2.36 -0.29 -7.65
CA ALA A 132 -3.37 -1.31 -7.86
C ALA A 132 -2.78 -2.74 -7.83
N PHE A 133 -1.56 -2.90 -8.33
CA PHE A 133 -0.93 -4.18 -8.58
C PHE A 133 0.52 -4.18 -8.08
N PRO A 134 0.77 -4.31 -6.77
CA PRO A 134 2.11 -4.12 -6.21
C PRO A 134 3.08 -5.23 -6.63
N ALA A 135 3.94 -4.94 -7.62
CA ALA A 135 5.09 -5.77 -7.97
C ALA A 135 6.23 -4.91 -8.50
N PRO A 136 7.50 -5.32 -8.34
CA PRO A 136 8.65 -4.48 -8.69
C PRO A 136 8.69 -4.11 -10.18
N LEU A 137 8.37 -5.06 -11.05
CA LEU A 137 8.43 -4.89 -12.50
C LEU A 137 7.12 -5.41 -13.11
N LEU A 138 6.39 -4.54 -13.79
CA LEU A 138 5.12 -4.88 -14.40
C LEU A 138 5.08 -4.46 -15.87
N ARG A 139 4.19 -5.12 -16.59
CA ARG A 139 3.77 -4.74 -17.92
C ARG A 139 2.26 -4.80 -18.01
N ALA A 140 1.65 -3.64 -18.26
CA ALA A 140 0.21 -3.49 -18.41
C ALA A 140 -0.12 -3.24 -19.87
N LYS A 141 -1.12 -3.96 -20.37
CA LYS A 141 -1.65 -3.84 -21.73
C LYS A 141 -2.99 -3.14 -21.70
N PHE A 142 -3.14 -2.18 -22.60
CA PHE A 142 -4.35 -1.41 -22.80
C PHE A 142 -4.78 -1.53 -24.25
N GLU A 143 -6.08 -1.65 -24.47
CA GLU A 143 -6.70 -1.65 -25.79
C GLU A 143 -7.79 -0.58 -25.82
N HIS A 144 -7.97 0.02 -27.01
CA HIS A 144 -8.93 1.08 -27.25
C HIS A 144 -10.04 0.59 -28.18
N ASP A 145 -11.22 0.39 -27.61
CA ASP A 145 -12.45 0.08 -28.34
C ASP A 145 -13.53 1.09 -27.92
N GLY A 146 -13.44 2.28 -28.50
CA GLY A 146 -14.19 3.48 -28.10
C GLY A 146 -13.74 4.13 -26.79
N VAL A 147 -13.24 3.34 -25.84
CA VAL A 147 -12.69 3.76 -24.54
C VAL A 147 -11.46 2.91 -24.23
N TRP A 148 -10.44 3.50 -23.59
CA TRP A 148 -9.26 2.75 -23.17
C TRP A 148 -9.61 1.78 -22.04
N ARG A 149 -9.23 0.51 -22.17
CA ARG A 149 -9.39 -0.48 -21.10
C ARG A 149 -8.11 -1.26 -20.89
N MET A 150 -7.80 -1.55 -19.63
CA MET A 150 -6.71 -2.47 -19.32
C MET A 150 -7.16 -3.91 -19.62
N THR A 151 -6.48 -4.56 -20.56
CA THR A 151 -6.81 -5.93 -21.02
C THR A 151 -5.88 -6.98 -20.42
N GLY A 152 -4.71 -6.58 -19.91
CA GLY A 152 -3.81 -7.50 -19.25
C GLY A 152 -2.81 -6.81 -18.35
N ILE A 153 -2.37 -7.53 -17.33
CA ILE A 153 -1.23 -7.15 -16.50
C ILE A 153 -0.40 -8.40 -16.21
N ARG A 154 0.92 -8.24 -16.23
CA ARG A 154 1.85 -9.32 -15.83
C ARG A 154 3.06 -8.75 -15.12
N VAL A 155 3.57 -9.53 -14.16
CA VAL A 155 4.92 -9.32 -13.63
C VAL A 155 5.92 -9.75 -14.68
N ILE A 156 7.01 -9.00 -14.81
CA ILE A 156 8.08 -9.29 -15.78
C ILE A 156 9.41 -9.52 -15.06
N GLY A 157 10.29 -10.31 -15.65
CA GLY A 157 11.65 -10.52 -15.13
C GLY A 157 12.62 -9.47 -15.66
N LEU A 158 13.83 -9.42 -15.10
CA LEU A 158 14.89 -8.52 -15.61
C LEU A 158 15.19 -8.74 -17.11
N GLY A 159 15.05 -9.97 -17.61
CA GLY A 159 15.27 -10.27 -19.04
C GLY A 159 14.24 -9.66 -19.99
N ASP A 160 13.08 -9.23 -19.49
CA ASP A 160 12.05 -8.53 -20.29
C ASP A 160 12.26 -7.00 -20.30
N VAL A 161 13.25 -6.51 -19.55
CA VAL A 161 13.61 -5.08 -19.46
C VAL A 161 14.61 -4.76 -20.56
N PRO A 162 14.28 -3.83 -21.49
CA PRO A 162 15.22 -3.41 -22.53
C PRO A 162 16.51 -2.85 -21.94
N ASP A 163 17.64 -3.03 -22.64
CA ASP A 163 18.94 -2.54 -22.20
C ASP A 163 18.95 -1.03 -21.98
N SER A 164 18.25 -0.28 -22.84
CA SER A 164 18.07 1.17 -22.71
C SER A 164 17.32 1.60 -21.45
N HIS A 165 16.55 0.71 -20.82
CA HIS A 165 15.80 1.00 -19.60
C HIS A 165 16.56 0.58 -18.33
N ARG A 166 17.69 -0.12 -18.44
CA ARG A 166 18.39 -0.69 -17.27
C ARG A 166 18.90 0.39 -16.32
N GLU A 167 19.45 1.48 -16.84
CA GLU A 167 19.93 2.60 -16.01
C GLU A 167 18.78 3.22 -15.21
N PHE A 168 17.67 3.51 -15.88
CA PHE A 168 16.45 4.01 -15.24
C PHE A 168 15.92 3.02 -14.20
N LEU A 169 15.89 1.72 -14.51
CA LEU A 169 15.47 0.69 -13.57
C LEU A 169 16.36 0.67 -12.32
N VAL A 170 17.68 0.72 -12.46
CA VAL A 170 18.61 0.78 -11.32
C VAL A 170 18.34 2.02 -10.49
N GLU A 171 18.12 3.16 -11.14
CA GLU A 171 17.80 4.40 -10.44
C GLU A 171 16.50 4.27 -9.62
N GLN A 172 15.41 3.81 -10.23
CA GLN A 172 14.12 3.70 -9.54
C GLN A 172 14.13 2.60 -8.48
N ALA A 173 14.75 1.45 -8.75
CA ALA A 173 14.96 0.41 -7.75
C ALA A 173 15.77 0.96 -6.59
N THR A 174 16.87 1.67 -6.86
CA THR A 174 17.70 2.29 -5.83
C THR A 174 16.93 3.34 -5.05
N ARG A 175 16.05 4.14 -5.68
CA ARG A 175 15.17 5.10 -4.98
C ARG A 175 14.16 4.39 -4.07
N TYR A 176 13.50 3.35 -4.57
CA TYR A 176 12.55 2.53 -3.81
C TYR A 176 13.23 1.82 -2.61
N LEU A 177 14.48 1.38 -2.82
CA LEU A 177 15.29 0.68 -1.81
C LEU A 177 15.98 1.65 -0.84
N LYS A 178 16.32 2.86 -1.30
CA LYS A 178 16.99 3.87 -0.49
C LYS A 178 16.04 4.35 0.59
N ARG A 179 16.44 4.10 1.83
CA ARG A 179 16.12 4.98 2.95
C ARG A 179 16.62 6.38 2.58
N THR A 180 15.75 7.32 2.23
CA THR A 180 16.14 8.71 1.94
C THR A 180 16.97 9.24 3.11
N PRO A 181 18.29 9.48 2.94
CA PRO A 181 19.11 10.05 3.99
C PRO A 181 18.70 11.50 4.19
N ARG A 182 18.54 11.93 5.45
CA ARG A 182 18.26 13.33 5.74
C ARG A 182 19.45 14.19 5.29
N ARG A 183 19.17 15.25 4.53
CA ARG A 183 20.14 16.32 4.28
C ARG A 183 20.29 17.11 5.58
N GLY A 184 21.42 16.95 6.26
CA GLY A 184 21.77 17.70 7.46
C GLY A 184 21.42 16.99 8.77
N ARG A 185 22.42 16.95 9.65
CA ARG A 185 22.51 16.33 10.98
C ARG A 185 22.79 14.83 10.95
N THR A 186 23.89 14.49 11.61
CA THR A 186 24.28 13.16 12.09
C THR A 186 23.12 12.52 12.86
N ALA A 187 22.15 11.97 12.14
CA ALA A 187 21.04 11.24 12.72
C ALA A 187 21.53 9.83 13.02
N THR A 188 21.41 9.41 14.28
CA THR A 188 21.47 8.00 14.65
C THR A 188 20.59 7.22 13.68
N PRO A 189 21.09 6.14 13.05
CA PRO A 189 20.32 5.44 12.02
C PRO A 189 18.99 4.98 12.60
N ALA A 190 17.89 5.46 12.00
CA ALA A 190 16.55 5.06 12.40
C ALA A 190 16.40 3.54 12.27
N ARG A 191 15.88 2.92 13.34
CA ARG A 191 15.68 1.47 13.40
C ARG A 191 14.47 1.05 12.57
N PHE A 192 13.42 1.86 12.59
CA PHE A 192 12.12 1.58 11.97
C PHE A 192 11.66 2.75 11.09
N ASP A 193 10.77 2.44 10.14
CA ASP A 193 10.20 3.38 9.19
C ASP A 193 8.66 3.46 9.37
N LEU A 194 8.11 4.65 9.62
CA LEU A 194 6.68 4.89 9.83
C LEU A 194 6.13 5.77 8.71
N ALA A 195 5.16 5.26 7.96
CA ALA A 195 4.34 6.07 7.07
C ALA A 195 3.30 6.85 7.87
N ILE A 196 3.22 8.16 7.67
CA ILE A 196 2.15 9.00 8.17
C ILE A 196 1.30 9.45 6.96
N LEU A 197 0.15 8.84 6.76
CA LEU A 197 -0.77 9.20 5.68
C LEU A 197 -1.44 10.53 6.00
N VAL A 198 -1.29 11.51 5.12
CA VAL A 198 -1.89 12.84 5.23
C VAL A 198 -2.59 13.18 3.92
N ASN A 199 -3.53 14.11 4.00
CA ASN A 199 -4.16 14.70 2.83
C ASN A 199 -4.10 16.23 2.97
N PRO A 200 -3.18 16.91 2.26
CA PRO A 200 -3.07 18.36 2.30
C PRO A 200 -4.31 19.10 1.79
N GLU A 201 -5.17 18.42 1.03
CA GLU A 201 -6.43 18.96 0.48
C GLU A 201 -7.63 18.71 1.42
N ASP A 202 -7.45 18.00 2.54
CA ASP A 202 -8.52 17.81 3.54
C ASP A 202 -8.81 19.15 4.24
N THR A 203 -10.06 19.61 4.15
CA THR A 203 -10.50 20.88 4.74
C THR A 203 -10.69 20.80 6.25
N MET A 204 -10.87 19.59 6.78
CA MET A 204 -11.02 19.33 8.22
C MET A 204 -10.13 18.15 8.64
N PRO A 205 -8.79 18.29 8.51
CA PRO A 205 -7.88 17.20 8.80
C PRO A 205 -7.92 16.87 10.30
N PRO A 206 -7.73 15.60 10.69
CA PRO A 206 -7.70 15.20 12.10
C PRO A 206 -6.49 15.75 12.87
N SER A 207 -5.54 16.39 12.18
CA SER A 207 -4.33 16.98 12.76
C SER A 207 -3.87 18.16 11.92
N ASP A 208 -3.53 19.26 12.59
CA ASP A 208 -2.93 20.43 11.95
C ASP A 208 -1.42 20.23 11.66
N ASP A 209 -0.82 21.13 10.88
CA ASP A 209 0.61 21.10 10.54
C ASP A 209 1.55 21.09 11.75
N LYS A 210 1.11 21.67 12.88
CA LYS A 210 1.90 21.72 14.10
C LYS A 210 1.88 20.36 14.79
N ALA A 211 0.74 19.67 14.80
CA ALA A 211 0.59 18.32 15.30
C ALA A 211 1.39 17.33 14.43
N ILE A 212 1.30 17.43 13.10
CA ILE A 212 2.10 16.59 12.19
C ILE A 212 3.60 16.74 12.46
N ARG A 213 4.10 17.99 12.57
CA ARG A 213 5.51 18.24 12.93
C ARG A 213 5.89 17.66 14.29
N ARG A 214 4.98 17.68 15.27
CA ARG A 214 5.20 17.06 16.58
C ARG A 214 5.27 15.54 16.52
N PHE A 215 4.43 14.88 15.71
CA PHE A 215 4.48 13.44 15.50
C PHE A 215 5.81 13.02 14.85
N VAL A 216 6.23 13.74 13.80
CA VAL A 216 7.52 13.52 13.14
C VAL A 216 8.67 13.66 14.15
N GLY A 217 8.69 14.76 14.92
CA GLY A 217 9.71 14.96 15.95
C GLY A 217 9.68 13.93 17.08
N ALA A 218 8.51 13.39 17.43
CA ALA A 218 8.39 12.33 18.42
C ALA A 218 8.97 11.00 17.91
N GLY A 219 8.62 10.60 16.68
CA GLY A 219 9.20 9.42 16.04
C GLY A 219 10.72 9.51 15.96
N GLU A 220 11.26 10.66 15.55
CA GLU A 220 12.70 10.88 15.48
C GLU A 220 13.41 10.70 16.83
N ARG A 221 12.85 11.24 17.92
CA ARG A 221 13.40 11.04 19.28
C ARG A 221 13.38 9.57 19.71
N MET A 222 12.49 8.77 19.14
CA MET A 222 12.39 7.33 19.37
C MET A 222 13.21 6.49 18.37
N GLY A 223 13.96 7.12 17.47
CA GLY A 223 14.71 6.40 16.43
C GLY A 223 13.83 5.79 15.35
N ILE A 224 12.63 6.34 15.12
CA ILE A 224 11.69 5.97 14.05
C ILE A 224 11.75 7.06 12.98
N ARG A 225 11.97 6.68 11.72
CA ARG A 225 11.89 7.61 10.58
C ARG A 225 10.42 7.76 10.19
N CYS A 226 9.86 8.95 10.38
CA CYS A 226 8.53 9.27 9.87
C CYS A 226 8.62 9.85 8.46
N GLU A 227 7.84 9.31 7.54
CA GLU A 227 7.65 9.85 6.18
C GLU A 227 6.19 10.25 6.01
N LEU A 228 5.93 11.49 5.59
CA LEU A 228 4.58 11.90 5.21
C LEU A 228 4.29 11.33 3.83
N ILE A 229 3.19 10.61 3.70
CA ILE A 229 2.76 10.01 2.44
C ILE A 229 1.32 10.42 2.12
N GLU A 230 0.96 10.35 0.84
CA GLU A 230 -0.39 10.63 0.36
C GLU A 230 -1.01 9.38 -0.27
N LYS A 231 -2.24 9.52 -0.80
CA LYS A 231 -3.03 8.41 -1.37
C LYS A 231 -2.31 7.64 -2.49
N ASP A 232 -1.38 8.28 -3.19
CA ASP A 232 -0.60 7.73 -4.29
C ASP A 232 0.58 6.86 -3.84
N ALA A 233 0.89 6.82 -2.54
CA ALA A 233 1.93 5.97 -1.98
C ALA A 233 1.45 4.55 -1.63
N TYR A 234 0.24 4.15 -2.03
CA TYR A 234 -0.38 2.88 -1.63
C TYR A 234 0.47 1.64 -1.98
N GLY A 235 1.07 1.59 -3.17
CA GLY A 235 1.96 0.49 -3.60
C GLY A 235 3.34 0.52 -2.91
N ARG A 236 3.70 1.65 -2.32
CA ARG A 236 4.92 1.83 -1.52
C ARG A 236 4.74 1.42 -0.06
N LEU A 237 3.54 1.02 0.36
CA LEU A 237 3.25 0.74 1.76
C LEU A 237 4.15 -0.37 2.35
N ALA A 238 4.55 -1.35 1.54
CA ALA A 238 5.50 -2.40 1.93
C ALA A 238 6.92 -1.87 2.26
N GLU A 239 7.24 -0.62 1.91
CA GLU A 239 8.47 0.06 2.31
C GLU A 239 8.48 0.46 3.81
N PHE A 240 7.36 0.43 4.50
CA PHE A 240 7.26 0.90 5.89
C PHE A 240 7.12 -0.26 6.87
N ASP A 241 7.48 0.00 8.13
CA ASP A 241 7.28 -0.89 9.28
C ASP A 241 5.96 -0.63 9.98
N GLY A 242 5.43 0.59 9.87
CA GLY A 242 4.14 0.96 10.40
C GLY A 242 3.40 1.99 9.55
N LEU A 243 2.11 2.12 9.83
CA LEU A 243 1.21 3.10 9.22
C LEU A 243 0.46 3.87 10.32
N PHE A 244 0.48 5.19 10.21
CA PHE A 244 -0.29 6.12 11.02
C PHE A 244 -1.14 7.01 10.11
N ILE A 245 -2.47 6.97 10.22
CA ILE A 245 -3.37 7.64 9.27
C ILE A 245 -3.83 8.96 9.85
N ARG A 246 -3.28 10.09 9.42
CA ARG A 246 -3.70 11.46 9.79
C ARG A 246 -4.50 12.13 8.68
N GLU A 247 -5.49 11.37 8.22
CA GLU A 247 -6.56 11.79 7.32
C GLU A 247 -7.89 11.23 7.86
N THR A 248 -9.01 11.86 7.52
CA THR A 248 -10.35 11.39 7.90
C THR A 248 -10.59 9.94 7.46
N THR A 249 -10.82 9.05 8.44
CA THR A 249 -11.04 7.62 8.17
C THR A 249 -12.49 7.30 7.89
N ALA A 250 -12.77 6.58 6.80
CA ALA A 250 -14.09 6.03 6.51
C ALA A 250 -14.00 4.64 5.85
N VAL A 251 -15.04 3.81 6.01
CA VAL A 251 -15.09 2.43 5.51
C VAL A 251 -14.99 2.36 3.99
N ASN A 252 -15.66 3.28 3.29
CA ASN A 252 -15.67 3.38 1.82
C ASN A 252 -14.64 4.40 1.31
N HIS A 253 -13.44 4.42 1.91
CA HIS A 253 -12.42 5.44 1.62
C HIS A 253 -11.02 4.81 1.50
N HIS A 254 -10.07 5.48 0.84
CA HIS A 254 -8.71 4.92 0.66
C HIS A 254 -8.00 4.68 1.98
N THR A 255 -8.26 5.50 3.00
CA THR A 255 -7.72 5.31 4.36
C THR A 255 -8.00 3.91 4.91
N TYR A 256 -9.20 3.36 4.70
CA TYR A 256 -9.53 1.99 5.12
C TYR A 256 -8.77 0.95 4.28
N ARG A 257 -8.63 1.17 2.97
CA ARG A 257 -7.82 0.31 2.10
C ARG A 257 -6.36 0.28 2.55
N PHE A 258 -5.77 1.43 2.89
CA PHE A 258 -4.43 1.54 3.47
C PHE A 258 -4.31 0.75 4.77
N ALA A 259 -5.23 0.92 5.72
CA ALA A 259 -5.23 0.19 6.99
C ALA A 259 -5.32 -1.34 6.78
N ARG A 260 -6.21 -1.78 5.89
CA ARG A 260 -6.37 -3.20 5.52
C ARG A 260 -5.11 -3.77 4.89
N ARG A 261 -4.51 -3.05 3.94
CA ARG A 261 -3.30 -3.46 3.25
C ARG A 261 -2.11 -3.52 4.20
N ALA A 262 -1.88 -2.47 4.99
CA ALA A 262 -0.81 -2.45 5.99
C ALA A 262 -0.95 -3.62 6.97
N SER A 263 -2.17 -3.89 7.46
CA SER A 263 -2.42 -5.01 8.37
C SER A 263 -2.17 -6.36 7.71
N ALA A 264 -2.55 -6.53 6.43
CA ALA A 264 -2.31 -7.77 5.68
C ALA A 264 -0.82 -7.99 5.37
N ASP A 265 -0.08 -6.92 5.08
CA ASP A 265 1.35 -6.93 4.81
C ASP A 265 2.21 -7.00 6.10
N GLY A 266 1.57 -7.11 7.27
CA GLY A 266 2.23 -7.28 8.57
C GLY A 266 2.90 -6.03 9.13
N LEU A 267 2.45 -4.84 8.72
CA LEU A 267 2.87 -3.57 9.32
C LEU A 267 2.20 -3.37 10.68
N VAL A 268 2.86 -2.58 11.54
CA VAL A 268 2.22 -2.03 12.74
C VAL A 268 1.26 -0.92 12.32
N VAL A 269 -0.04 -1.19 12.39
CA VAL A 269 -1.07 -0.21 12.03
C VAL A 269 -1.59 0.45 13.31
N LEU A 270 -1.40 1.77 13.42
CA LEU A 270 -1.93 2.54 14.55
C LEU A 270 -3.45 2.69 14.44
N ASP A 271 -3.94 2.98 13.23
CA ASP A 271 -5.36 3.08 12.92
C ASP A 271 -5.84 1.77 12.29
N ASP A 272 -6.07 0.75 13.14
CA ASP A 272 -6.35 -0.59 12.66
C ASP A 272 -7.69 -0.69 11.91
N PRO A 273 -7.79 -1.53 10.87
CA PRO A 273 -8.97 -1.58 10.02
C PRO A 273 -10.23 -2.01 10.77
N ARG A 274 -10.13 -2.85 11.82
CA ARG A 274 -11.32 -3.26 12.58
C ARG A 274 -11.86 -2.09 13.40
N SER A 275 -10.98 -1.30 14.01
CA SER A 275 -11.36 -0.07 14.71
C SER A 275 -11.98 0.94 13.77
N ILE A 276 -11.47 1.10 12.54
CA ILE A 276 -12.11 1.99 11.55
C ILE A 276 -13.57 1.56 11.32
N VAL A 277 -13.85 0.28 11.01
CA VAL A 277 -15.23 -0.17 10.77
C VAL A 277 -16.15 0.02 11.99
N ARG A 278 -15.63 -0.22 13.19
CA ARG A 278 -16.43 -0.20 14.43
C ARG A 278 -16.64 1.21 14.95
N CYS A 279 -15.61 2.05 14.92
CA CYS A 279 -15.62 3.39 15.52
C CYS A 279 -16.25 4.42 14.59
N THR A 280 -16.32 4.19 13.27
CA THR A 280 -17.02 5.09 12.36
C THR A 280 -18.55 4.99 12.47
N ASN A 281 -19.07 4.01 13.22
CA ASN A 281 -20.51 3.81 13.36
C ASN A 281 -20.96 4.02 14.82
N LYS A 282 -21.66 5.13 15.08
CA LYS A 282 -22.12 5.52 16.42
C LYS A 282 -23.15 4.54 17.01
N VAL A 283 -23.91 3.85 16.17
CA VAL A 283 -24.87 2.80 16.60
C VAL A 283 -24.11 1.60 17.15
N PHE A 284 -23.10 1.13 16.42
CA PHE A 284 -22.23 0.03 16.87
C PHE A 284 -21.55 0.38 18.20
N LEU A 285 -21.04 1.60 18.35
CA LEU A 285 -20.42 2.06 19.59
C LEU A 285 -21.43 2.11 20.74
N ALA A 286 -22.62 2.70 20.55
CA ALA A 286 -23.64 2.77 21.59
C ALA A 286 -24.02 1.38 22.13
N GLU A 287 -24.36 0.45 21.23
CA GLU A 287 -24.68 -0.95 21.55
C GLU A 287 -23.55 -1.66 22.29
N THR A 288 -22.31 -1.47 21.83
CA THR A 288 -21.14 -2.14 22.41
C THR A 288 -20.85 -1.61 23.83
N LEU A 289 -20.89 -0.29 24.01
CA LEU A 289 -20.62 0.34 25.30
C LEU A 289 -21.70 -0.04 26.33
N GLU A 290 -22.98 -0.04 25.92
CA GLU A 290 -24.10 -0.47 26.78
C GLU A 290 -23.96 -1.95 27.19
N ARG A 291 -23.72 -2.85 26.23
CA ARG A 291 -23.53 -4.28 26.50
C ARG A 291 -22.40 -4.54 27.50
N HIS A 292 -21.31 -3.78 27.41
CA HIS A 292 -20.17 -3.89 28.31
C HIS A 292 -20.31 -3.05 29.59
N ARG A 293 -21.46 -2.39 29.81
CA ARG A 293 -21.76 -1.56 30.99
C ARG A 293 -20.74 -0.45 31.21
N LEU A 294 -20.25 0.14 30.11
CA LEU A 294 -19.35 1.28 30.18
C LEU A 294 -20.17 2.56 30.40
N PRO A 295 -19.72 3.48 31.27
CA PRO A 295 -20.43 4.74 31.49
C PRO A 295 -20.50 5.58 30.22
N THR A 296 -21.72 5.81 29.72
CA THR A 296 -22.00 6.67 28.57
C THR A 296 -23.24 7.52 28.84
N PRO A 297 -23.41 8.66 28.16
CA PRO A 297 -24.69 9.35 28.15
C PRO A 297 -25.82 8.40 27.72
N ARG A 298 -27.01 8.57 28.30
CA ARG A 298 -28.20 7.85 27.85
C ARG A 298 -28.38 8.13 26.35
N THR A 299 -28.39 7.06 25.56
CA THR A 299 -28.38 7.13 24.09
C THR A 299 -29.50 6.23 23.58
N LEU A 300 -30.27 6.71 22.60
CA LEU A 300 -31.32 5.94 21.94
C LEU A 300 -31.06 5.92 20.44
N ILE A 301 -31.21 4.75 19.82
CA ILE A 301 -31.12 4.57 18.39
C ILE A 301 -32.49 4.89 17.79
N LEU A 302 -32.52 5.93 16.96
CA LEU A 302 -33.76 6.41 16.35
C LEU A 302 -33.87 5.92 14.91
N THR A 303 -35.05 5.43 14.56
CA THR A 303 -35.52 5.19 13.21
C THR A 303 -36.69 6.13 12.91
N ARG A 304 -37.20 6.14 11.68
CA ARG A 304 -38.32 7.00 11.32
C ARG A 304 -39.58 6.69 12.13
N GLU A 305 -39.72 5.44 12.54
CA GLU A 305 -40.89 4.90 13.25
C GLU A 305 -40.91 5.28 14.73
N ASN A 306 -39.75 5.47 15.37
CA ASN A 306 -39.66 5.72 16.81
C ASN A 306 -39.07 7.10 17.17
N ALA A 307 -38.83 7.97 16.18
CA ALA A 307 -38.09 9.22 16.36
C ALA A 307 -38.73 10.15 17.40
N VAL A 308 -40.05 10.33 17.35
CA VAL A 308 -40.77 11.26 18.25
C VAL A 308 -40.76 10.72 19.68
N ASP A 309 -41.33 9.53 19.89
CA ASP A 309 -41.42 8.88 21.19
C ASP A 309 -40.03 8.69 21.83
N GLY A 310 -39.03 8.35 21.02
CA GLY A 310 -37.66 8.15 21.47
C GLY A 310 -37.00 9.42 21.99
N VAL A 311 -37.18 10.56 21.30
CA VAL A 311 -36.64 11.85 21.77
C VAL A 311 -37.38 12.34 23.02
N GLU A 312 -38.71 12.21 23.06
CA GLU A 312 -39.50 12.57 24.26
C GLU A 312 -39.09 11.75 25.48
N ALA A 313 -38.85 10.45 25.31
CA ALA A 313 -38.38 9.58 26.38
C ALA A 313 -36.96 9.92 26.86
N LEU A 314 -36.10 10.47 25.98
CA LEU A 314 -34.75 10.89 26.33
C LEU A 314 -34.75 12.20 27.13
N GLY A 315 -35.65 13.12 26.78
CA GLY A 315 -35.77 14.45 27.39
C GLY A 315 -34.87 15.50 26.73
N TYR A 316 -35.20 16.77 26.98
CA TYR A 316 -34.49 17.94 26.40
C TYR A 316 -33.61 18.67 27.43
N PRO A 317 -32.47 19.25 27.00
CA PRO A 317 -31.93 19.23 25.65
C PRO A 317 -31.25 17.89 25.32
N CYS A 318 -31.28 17.49 24.04
CA CYS A 318 -30.61 16.29 23.53
C CYS A 318 -29.76 16.61 22.29
N VAL A 319 -28.80 15.73 21.98
CA VAL A 319 -27.94 15.85 20.79
C VAL A 319 -28.35 14.78 19.78
N LEU A 320 -28.73 15.20 18.58
CA LEU A 320 -29.01 14.31 17.45
C LEU A 320 -27.75 14.21 16.56
N LYS A 321 -27.31 12.98 16.26
CA LYS A 321 -26.17 12.73 15.36
C LYS A 321 -26.51 11.62 14.36
N SER A 322 -26.03 11.78 13.13
CA SER A 322 -26.08 10.71 12.14
C SER A 322 -25.10 9.58 12.50
N PRO A 323 -25.45 8.30 12.29
CA PRO A 323 -24.62 7.14 12.65
C PRO A 323 -23.19 7.18 12.11
N ASP A 324 -23.02 7.59 10.85
CA ASP A 324 -21.73 7.55 10.13
C ASP A 324 -21.10 8.94 9.95
N SER A 325 -21.60 9.95 10.68
CA SER A 325 -20.97 11.28 10.73
C SER A 325 -19.78 11.30 11.69
N SER A 326 -18.89 12.30 11.58
CA SER A 326 -17.93 12.63 12.65
C SER A 326 -18.55 13.62 13.63
#